data_AF-R7TW66-F1
#
_entry.id   AF-R7TW66-F1
#
_cell.length_a   1.000
_cell.length_b   1.000
_cell.length_c   1.000
_cell.angle_alpha   90.00
_cell.angle_beta   90.00
_cell.angle_gamma   90.00
#
_symmetry.space_group_name_H-M   'P 1'
#
loop_
_entity.id
_entity.type
_entity.pdbx_description
1 polymer ?
#
loop_
_entity_poly.entity_id
_entity_poly.type
_entity_poly.pdbx_seq_one_letter_code
_entity_poly.pdbx_strand_id
1 'polypeptide(L)'
;MANKGNKQPWSCCGRIRGSEGCAMAKYHVYEDNEYYNTKGYVATIQSEETDDERDEEVYSLDCEMVYTRNGSEVAKITVVDQDLDLVYEQLVKPTSEVIDCNTRFSGLREEDLVGVTTTLEDVQAALLRLCSAKTILLGHSLEHDLIVLKLVHRTVVDTSVVFPHRQGPPYKKGLKKLCEEYLGKKIRVNPGGGHDSREDASACMELMKYRVKKCC
;
A
#
# COMPACT_ATOMS: atom_id res chain seq x y z
N MET A 1 -18.50 -47.96 -6.21
CA MET A 1 -18.34 -46.73 -7.01
C MET A 1 -17.96 -45.61 -6.05
N ALA A 2 -16.68 -45.22 -6.00
CA ALA A 2 -16.22 -44.18 -5.06
C ALA A 2 -16.50 -42.80 -5.64
N ASN A 3 -17.20 -41.97 -4.86
CA ASN A 3 -17.54 -40.59 -5.17
C ASN A 3 -16.24 -39.77 -5.30
N LYS A 4 -15.81 -39.47 -6.53
CA LYS A 4 -14.66 -38.57 -6.79
C LYS A 4 -15.12 -37.15 -6.50
N GLY A 5 -15.13 -36.79 -5.21
CA GLY A 5 -15.43 -35.43 -4.76
C GLY A 5 -14.50 -34.45 -5.48
N ASN A 6 -15.10 -33.53 -6.23
CA ASN A 6 -14.40 -32.51 -7.00
C ASN A 6 -13.73 -31.54 -6.01
N LYS A 7 -12.50 -31.86 -5.58
CA LYS A 7 -11.78 -31.05 -4.59
C LYS A 7 -11.27 -29.78 -5.29
N GLN A 8 -11.95 -28.66 -5.04
CA GLN A 8 -11.55 -27.34 -5.57
C GLN A 8 -10.08 -27.04 -5.26
N PRO A 9 -9.35 -26.35 -6.15
CA PRO A 9 -8.00 -25.90 -5.87
C PRO A 9 -7.98 -24.75 -4.84
N TRP A 10 -6.87 -24.60 -4.13
CA TRP A 10 -6.56 -23.44 -3.31
C TRP A 10 -6.30 -22.22 -4.20
N SER A 11 -6.87 -21.06 -3.86
CA SER A 11 -6.68 -19.81 -4.60
C SER A 11 -5.24 -19.29 -4.54
N CYS A 12 -4.49 -19.64 -3.49
CA CYS A 12 -3.13 -19.15 -3.29
C CYS A 12 -2.07 -19.85 -4.17
N CYS A 13 -2.22 -21.15 -4.42
CA CYS A 13 -1.18 -21.95 -5.09
C CYS A 13 -1.72 -22.90 -6.17
N GLY A 14 -3.03 -22.93 -6.39
CA GLY A 14 -3.67 -23.83 -7.35
C GLY A 14 -3.63 -25.31 -6.98
N ARG A 15 -3.00 -25.69 -5.85
CA ARG A 15 -2.96 -27.09 -5.39
C ARG A 15 -4.34 -27.55 -4.92
N ILE A 16 -4.61 -28.84 -5.04
CA ILE A 16 -5.92 -29.44 -4.71
C ILE A 16 -6.17 -29.34 -3.18
N ARG A 17 -7.38 -28.95 -2.75
CA ARG A 17 -7.75 -28.95 -1.33
C ARG A 17 -7.49 -30.30 -0.67
N GLY A 18 -6.81 -30.30 0.48
CA GLY A 18 -6.35 -31.49 1.18
C GLY A 18 -4.97 -32.00 0.75
N SER A 19 -4.27 -31.31 -0.16
CA SER A 19 -2.81 -31.45 -0.31
C SER A 19 -2.08 -30.86 0.90
N GLU A 20 -0.81 -31.20 1.04
CA GLU A 20 0.10 -30.44 1.92
C GLU A 20 0.08 -28.94 1.53
N GLY A 21 0.26 -28.09 2.54
CA GLY A 21 0.30 -26.63 2.37
C GLY A 21 1.40 -26.20 1.41
N CYS A 22 1.20 -25.07 0.71
CA CYS A 22 2.20 -24.51 -0.19
C CYS A 22 3.23 -23.61 0.50
N ALA A 23 3.00 -23.26 1.76
CA ALA A 23 3.88 -22.45 2.59
C ALA A 23 3.71 -22.84 4.06
N MET A 24 4.76 -22.68 4.85
CA MET A 24 4.72 -22.76 6.31
C MET A 24 5.39 -21.50 6.87
N ALA A 25 4.80 -20.95 7.93
CA ALA A 25 5.37 -19.82 8.67
C ALA A 25 5.54 -20.25 10.14
N LYS A 26 6.55 -19.68 10.79
CA LYS A 26 6.82 -19.96 12.22
C LYS A 26 5.71 -19.42 13.13
N TYR A 27 5.03 -18.37 12.69
CA TYR A 27 3.99 -17.68 13.44
C TYR A 27 2.75 -17.48 12.58
N HIS A 28 1.59 -17.36 13.24
CA HIS A 28 0.34 -16.96 12.61
C HIS A 28 0.20 -15.45 12.73
N VAL A 29 0.00 -14.77 11.60
CA VAL A 29 -0.28 -13.34 11.54
C VAL A 29 -1.80 -13.13 11.59
N TYR A 30 -2.26 -12.24 12.46
CA TYR A 30 -3.67 -11.88 12.61
C TYR A 30 -3.81 -10.35 12.57
N GLU A 31 -4.60 -9.84 11.63
CA GLU A 31 -4.63 -8.41 11.25
C GLU A 31 -5.81 -7.64 11.89
N ASP A 32 -6.73 -8.28 12.62
CA ASP A 32 -7.95 -7.57 13.09
C ASP A 32 -7.65 -6.44 14.10
N ASN A 33 -6.48 -6.42 14.72
CA ASN A 33 -6.12 -5.42 15.73
C ASN A 33 -5.90 -4.01 15.13
N GLU A 34 -5.69 -3.92 13.82
CA GLU A 34 -5.36 -2.68 13.12
C GLU A 34 -6.51 -1.65 13.13
N TYR A 35 -7.76 -2.12 13.08
CA TYR A 35 -8.93 -1.23 12.99
C TYR A 35 -9.39 -0.66 14.34
N TYR A 36 -8.99 -1.26 15.45
CA TYR A 36 -9.46 -0.87 16.79
C TYR A 36 -8.46 0.03 17.53
N ASN A 37 -7.22 0.09 17.07
CA ASN A 37 -6.18 0.91 17.69
C ASN A 37 -6.15 2.33 17.10
N THR A 38 -6.85 3.27 17.72
CA THR A 38 -6.91 4.67 17.29
C THR A 38 -5.78 5.55 17.85
N LYS A 39 -4.78 4.98 18.53
CA LYS A 39 -3.71 5.76 19.18
C LYS A 39 -2.59 6.12 18.21
N GLY A 40 -2.13 7.36 18.29
CA GLY A 40 -1.00 7.87 17.48
C GLY A 40 -1.41 8.35 16.09
N TYR A 41 -2.70 8.52 15.84
CA TYR A 41 -3.18 9.11 14.60
C TYR A 41 -2.95 10.62 14.59
N VAL A 42 -2.43 11.12 13.48
CA VAL A 42 -2.35 12.54 13.17
C VAL A 42 -3.27 12.86 11.99
N ALA A 43 -3.69 14.11 11.84
CA ALA A 43 -4.54 14.53 10.73
C ALA A 43 -3.87 15.66 9.96
N THR A 44 -4.00 15.65 8.63
CA THR A 44 -3.70 16.87 7.86
C THR A 44 -4.70 17.95 8.25
N ILE A 45 -4.19 19.16 8.42
CA ILE A 45 -4.99 20.32 8.81
C ILE A 45 -5.08 21.29 7.63
N GLN A 46 -6.21 21.98 7.55
CA GLN A 46 -6.34 23.08 6.61
C GLN A 46 -5.49 24.24 7.12
N SER A 47 -4.69 24.84 6.25
CA SER A 47 -3.98 26.07 6.59
C SER A 47 -4.97 27.20 6.84
N GLU A 48 -4.62 28.09 7.77
CA GLU A 48 -5.35 29.35 7.98
C GLU A 48 -5.04 30.36 6.86
N GLU A 49 -3.97 30.12 6.09
CA GLU A 49 -3.58 30.93 4.94
C GLU A 49 -4.46 30.62 3.73
N THR A 50 -4.77 31.65 2.94
CA THR A 50 -5.64 31.50 1.75
C THR A 50 -4.93 30.91 0.54
N ASP A 51 -3.60 30.97 0.51
CA ASP A 51 -2.73 30.58 -0.61
C ASP A 51 -1.64 29.58 -0.15
N ASP A 52 -2.04 28.53 0.57
CA ASP A 52 -1.12 27.44 0.88
C ASP A 52 -0.77 26.67 -0.40
N GLU A 53 0.47 26.75 -0.85
CA GLU A 53 0.97 26.11 -2.08
C GLU A 53 0.66 24.60 -2.11
N ARG A 54 0.58 23.95 -0.95
CA ARG A 54 0.28 22.52 -0.81
C ARG A 54 -1.15 22.17 -1.24
N ASP A 55 -2.06 23.13 -1.28
CA ASP A 55 -3.47 22.91 -1.61
C ASP A 55 -3.67 22.44 -3.06
N GLU A 56 -2.76 22.77 -3.97
CA GLU A 56 -2.81 22.38 -5.39
C GLU A 56 -2.02 21.10 -5.70
N GLU A 57 -1.29 20.58 -4.70
CA GLU A 57 -0.41 19.43 -4.86
C GLU A 57 -1.20 18.11 -4.97
N VAL A 58 -0.66 17.21 -5.80
CA VAL A 58 -1.19 15.85 -5.99
C VAL A 58 -0.04 14.86 -5.82
N TYR A 59 -0.14 14.03 -4.79
CA TYR A 59 0.88 13.02 -4.49
C TYR A 59 0.30 11.62 -4.57
N SER A 60 1.07 10.71 -5.16
CA SER A 60 0.80 9.28 -5.09
C SER A 60 1.73 8.65 -4.06
N LEU A 61 1.17 7.83 -3.16
CA LEU A 61 1.91 7.19 -2.08
C LEU A 61 1.70 5.68 -2.09
N ASP A 62 2.71 4.96 -1.65
CA ASP A 62 2.68 3.51 -1.43
C ASP A 62 3.62 3.16 -0.27
N CYS A 63 3.18 2.26 0.59
CA CYS A 63 3.96 1.77 1.72
C CYS A 63 4.29 0.29 1.56
N GLU A 64 5.50 -0.09 1.97
CA GLU A 64 5.83 -1.48 2.22
C GLU A 64 5.70 -1.76 3.72
N MET A 65 4.95 -2.79 4.07
CA MET A 65 4.69 -3.17 5.46
C MET A 65 5.33 -4.49 5.84
N VAL A 66 5.66 -4.59 7.13
CA VAL A 66 6.15 -5.81 7.77
C VAL A 66 5.21 -6.24 8.88
N TYR A 67 5.24 -7.53 9.20
CA TYR A 67 4.47 -8.06 10.31
C TYR A 67 5.28 -8.04 11.59
N THR A 68 4.70 -7.46 12.64
CA THR A 68 5.30 -7.37 13.97
C THR A 68 4.40 -8.03 15.02
N ARG A 69 4.84 -8.02 16.28
CA ARG A 69 4.00 -8.49 17.41
C ARG A 69 2.68 -7.72 17.57
N ASN A 70 2.55 -6.53 16.99
CA ASN A 70 1.38 -5.67 17.13
C ASN A 70 0.52 -5.58 15.86
N GLY A 71 0.83 -6.34 14.82
CA GLY A 71 0.13 -6.32 13.52
C GLY A 71 1.05 -5.84 12.39
N SER A 72 0.46 -5.34 11.31
CA SER A 72 1.21 -4.70 10.23
C SER A 72 1.75 -3.34 10.68
N GLU A 73 3.04 -3.08 10.42
CA GLU A 73 3.67 -1.78 10.63
C GLU A 73 4.40 -1.35 9.34
N VAL A 74 4.39 -0.05 9.06
CA VAL A 74 5.13 0.52 7.93
C VAL A 74 6.63 0.31 8.13
N ALA A 75 7.31 -0.10 7.06
CA ALA A 75 8.77 -0.29 7.03
C ALA A 75 9.44 0.46 5.86
N LYS A 76 8.68 0.83 4.83
CA LYS A 76 9.10 1.78 3.80
C LYS A 76 7.89 2.61 3.37
N ILE A 77 8.12 3.88 3.09
CA ILE A 77 7.15 4.75 2.41
C ILE A 77 7.82 5.38 1.19
N THR A 78 7.08 5.47 0.10
CA THR A 78 7.45 6.23 -1.09
C THR A 78 6.32 7.16 -1.49
N VAL A 79 6.66 8.40 -1.85
CA VAL A 79 5.75 9.44 -2.34
C VAL A 79 6.32 10.01 -3.64
N VAL A 80 5.50 10.05 -4.67
CA VAL A 80 5.82 10.67 -5.96
C VAL A 80 4.81 11.76 -6.29
N ASP A 81 5.26 12.80 -7.00
CA ASP A 81 4.38 13.88 -7.46
C ASP A 81 3.64 13.52 -8.75
N GLN A 82 2.87 14.50 -9.23
CA GLN A 82 2.16 14.39 -10.50
C GLN A 82 3.10 14.13 -11.67
N ASP A 83 4.32 14.66 -11.68
CA ASP A 83 5.29 14.47 -12.77
C ASP A 83 6.08 13.16 -12.68
N LEU A 84 5.74 12.33 -11.69
CA LEU A 84 6.35 11.03 -11.38
C LEU A 84 7.76 11.15 -10.78
N ASP A 85 8.10 12.34 -10.31
CA ASP A 85 9.35 12.59 -9.61
C ASP A 85 9.23 12.12 -8.15
N LEU A 86 10.37 11.64 -7.62
CA LEU A 86 10.44 11.13 -6.26
C LEU A 86 10.50 12.31 -5.28
N VAL A 87 9.45 12.48 -4.48
CA VAL A 87 9.33 13.58 -3.51
C VAL A 87 9.83 13.18 -2.14
N TYR A 88 9.47 11.97 -1.70
CA TYR A 88 9.86 11.46 -0.39
C TYR A 88 9.99 9.94 -0.44
N GLU A 89 11.08 9.41 0.12
CA GLU A 89 11.26 7.99 0.31
C GLU A 89 12.06 7.75 1.59
N GLN A 90 11.61 6.82 2.41
CA GLN A 90 12.29 6.53 3.66
C GLN A 90 11.99 5.10 4.13
N LEU A 91 13.04 4.41 4.60
CA LEU A 91 12.88 3.23 5.43
C LEU A 91 12.47 3.66 6.84
N VAL A 92 11.51 2.95 7.41
CA VAL A 92 10.91 3.25 8.71
C VAL A 92 11.24 2.13 9.67
N LYS A 93 11.66 2.49 10.88
CA LYS A 93 11.90 1.54 11.96
C LYS A 93 10.54 1.14 12.56
N PRO A 94 10.13 -0.13 12.45
CA PRO A 94 8.93 -0.61 13.13
C PRO A 94 9.07 -0.43 14.65
N THR A 95 7.98 -0.07 15.33
CA THR A 95 8.02 0.18 16.78
C THR A 95 8.14 -1.12 17.57
N SER A 96 7.61 -2.20 17.03
CA SER A 96 7.64 -3.53 17.64
C SER A 96 8.62 -4.45 16.90
N GLU A 97 9.02 -5.53 17.57
CA GLU A 97 9.88 -6.56 16.97
C GLU A 97 9.23 -7.13 15.70
N VAL A 98 9.97 -7.09 14.60
CA VAL A 98 9.58 -7.69 13.31
C VAL A 98 9.57 -9.21 13.45
N ILE A 99 8.45 -9.82 13.05
CA ILE A 99 8.23 -11.26 13.05
C ILE A 99 8.43 -11.83 11.64
N ASP A 100 8.02 -11.09 10.62
CA ASP A 100 8.14 -11.46 9.21
C ASP A 100 8.22 -10.17 8.37
N CYS A 101 9.29 -10.01 7.60
CA CYS A 101 9.44 -8.88 6.69
C CYS A 101 8.44 -8.89 5.54
N ASN A 102 7.70 -9.98 5.34
CA ASN A 102 6.75 -10.14 4.24
C ASN A 102 7.40 -9.91 2.87
N THR A 103 8.68 -10.31 2.72
CA THR A 103 9.58 -9.96 1.59
C THR A 103 8.96 -10.23 0.21
N ARG A 104 8.07 -11.22 0.10
CA ARG A 104 7.35 -11.51 -1.16
C ARG A 104 6.53 -10.33 -1.67
N PHE A 105 6.04 -9.48 -0.78
CA PHE A 105 5.26 -8.28 -1.06
C PHE A 105 6.09 -7.03 -0.76
N SER A 106 6.72 -6.93 0.42
CA SER A 106 7.44 -5.72 0.82
C SER A 106 8.74 -5.47 0.04
N GLY A 107 9.34 -6.52 -0.53
CA GLY A 107 10.71 -6.47 -1.07
C GLY A 107 11.81 -6.32 -0.01
N LEU A 108 11.46 -6.11 1.26
CA LEU A 108 12.39 -5.86 2.36
C LEU A 108 12.90 -7.15 3.00
N ARG A 109 14.13 -7.11 3.47
CA ARG A 109 14.77 -8.15 4.30
C ARG A 109 15.10 -7.58 5.68
N GLU A 110 15.36 -8.47 6.64
CA GLU A 110 15.72 -8.06 7.99
C GLU A 110 16.97 -7.18 8.00
N GLU A 111 17.93 -7.46 7.11
CA GLU A 111 19.16 -6.68 6.99
C GLU A 111 18.93 -5.24 6.53
N ASP A 112 17.88 -4.99 5.72
CA ASP A 112 17.54 -3.66 5.24
C ASP A 112 17.05 -2.76 6.38
N LEU A 113 16.52 -3.35 7.46
CA LEU A 113 16.00 -2.63 8.63
C LEU A 113 17.06 -2.43 9.72
N VAL A 114 18.25 -3.01 9.59
CA VAL A 114 19.33 -2.86 10.56
C VAL A 114 19.86 -1.43 10.55
N GLY A 115 19.82 -0.76 11.70
CA GLY A 115 20.32 0.60 11.84
C GLY A 115 19.37 1.70 11.33
N VAL A 116 18.20 1.34 10.80
CA VAL A 116 17.15 2.32 10.49
C VAL A 116 16.70 2.99 11.78
N THR A 117 16.67 4.32 11.77
CA THR A 117 16.36 5.15 12.95
C THR A 117 15.13 6.02 12.76
N THR A 118 14.71 6.28 11.52
CA THR A 118 13.50 7.03 11.21
C THR A 118 12.29 6.34 11.82
N THR A 119 11.53 7.09 12.61
CA THR A 119 10.32 6.63 13.29
C THR A 119 9.07 6.91 12.46
N LEU A 120 7.93 6.32 12.86
CA LEU A 120 6.64 6.66 12.27
C LEU A 120 6.33 8.16 12.45
N GLU A 121 6.67 8.72 13.61
CA GLU A 121 6.46 10.12 13.94
C GLU A 121 7.26 11.06 13.03
N ASP A 122 8.49 10.68 12.66
CA ASP A 122 9.31 11.43 11.68
C ASP A 122 8.65 11.46 10.29
N VAL A 123 8.13 10.31 9.86
CA VAL A 123 7.39 10.18 8.59
C VAL A 123 6.11 11.01 8.63
N GLN A 124 5.33 10.90 9.71
CA GLN A 124 4.12 11.71 9.90
C GLN A 124 4.43 13.20 9.84
N ALA A 125 5.49 13.66 10.51
CA ALA A 125 5.91 15.05 10.45
C ALA A 125 6.34 15.48 9.03
N ALA A 126 6.99 14.60 8.27
CA ALA A 126 7.30 14.86 6.87
C ALA A 126 6.04 14.98 6.01
N LEU A 127 5.08 14.06 6.14
CA LEU A 127 3.81 14.10 5.41
C LEU A 127 2.97 15.33 5.75
N LEU A 128 2.92 15.74 7.03
CA LEU A 128 2.21 16.96 7.45
C LEU A 128 2.87 18.26 6.95
N ARG A 129 4.16 18.22 6.61
CA ARG A 129 4.84 19.32 5.92
C ARG A 129 4.53 19.33 4.43
N LEU A 130 4.50 18.16 3.79
CA LEU A 130 4.20 18.03 2.36
C LEU A 130 2.73 18.29 2.03
N CYS A 131 1.81 17.89 2.91
CA CYS A 131 0.38 17.85 2.62
C CYS A 131 -0.42 18.79 3.53
N SER A 132 -1.32 19.57 2.93
CA SER A 132 -2.43 20.22 3.61
C SER A 132 -3.66 19.28 3.67
N ALA A 133 -4.76 19.76 4.25
CA ALA A 133 -6.04 19.04 4.17
C ALA A 133 -6.63 18.99 2.73
N LYS A 134 -6.22 19.86 1.81
CA LYS A 134 -6.72 19.90 0.43
C LYS A 134 -5.82 19.21 -0.59
N THR A 135 -4.54 19.00 -0.27
CA THR A 135 -3.64 18.16 -1.08
C THR A 135 -4.33 16.84 -1.43
N ILE A 136 -4.26 16.39 -2.68
CA ILE A 136 -4.86 15.13 -3.09
C ILE A 136 -3.85 14.00 -2.86
N LEU A 137 -4.20 13.05 -1.98
CA LEU A 137 -3.46 11.80 -1.82
C LEU A 137 -4.04 10.68 -2.68
N LEU A 138 -3.17 10.05 -3.46
CA LEU A 138 -3.52 9.04 -4.46
C LEU A 138 -2.80 7.73 -4.17
N GLY A 139 -3.43 6.60 -4.47
CA GLY A 139 -2.80 5.28 -4.35
C GLY A 139 -3.74 4.13 -4.71
N HIS A 140 -3.45 2.93 -4.22
CA HIS A 140 -4.24 1.73 -4.51
C HIS A 140 -4.57 0.93 -3.25
N SER A 141 -5.84 0.92 -2.85
CA SER A 141 -6.27 0.38 -1.54
C SER A 141 -5.60 1.11 -0.38
N LEU A 142 -5.62 2.45 -0.46
CA LEU A 142 -4.95 3.37 0.44
C LEU A 142 -5.41 3.24 1.89
N GLU A 143 -6.53 2.57 2.15
CA GLU A 143 -6.96 2.31 3.52
C GLU A 143 -5.85 1.64 4.35
N HIS A 144 -5.08 0.72 3.74
CA HIS A 144 -4.03 0.00 4.44
C HIS A 144 -2.83 0.92 4.73
N ASP A 145 -2.40 1.71 3.74
CA ASP A 145 -1.32 2.69 3.89
C ASP A 145 -1.64 3.72 4.97
N LEU A 146 -2.83 4.32 4.92
CA LEU A 146 -3.24 5.35 5.87
C LEU A 146 -3.38 4.81 7.30
N ILE A 147 -3.78 3.54 7.46
CA ILE A 147 -3.85 2.88 8.77
C ILE A 147 -2.45 2.68 9.37
N VAL A 148 -1.50 2.12 8.60
CA VAL A 148 -0.14 1.87 9.12
C VAL A 148 0.66 3.15 9.32
N LEU A 149 0.38 4.20 8.53
CA LEU A 149 0.90 5.54 8.73
C LEU A 149 0.22 6.29 9.88
N LYS A 150 -0.90 5.75 10.39
CA LYS A 150 -1.78 6.41 11.35
C LYS A 150 -2.08 7.85 10.93
N LEU A 151 -2.48 8.02 9.67
CA LEU A 151 -2.73 9.32 9.07
C LEU A 151 -4.21 9.44 8.71
N VAL A 152 -4.87 10.46 9.24
CA VAL A 152 -6.22 10.85 8.84
C VAL A 152 -6.11 11.92 7.76
N HIS A 153 -6.41 11.54 6.53
CA HIS A 153 -6.46 12.44 5.39
C HIS A 153 -7.77 12.22 4.62
N ARG A 154 -8.48 13.29 4.26
CA ARG A 154 -9.84 13.20 3.68
C ARG A 154 -9.88 13.33 2.17
N THR A 155 -8.89 14.00 1.58
CA THR A 155 -8.88 14.32 0.15
C THR A 155 -8.13 13.22 -0.60
N VAL A 156 -8.77 12.05 -0.70
CA VAL A 156 -8.15 10.81 -1.20
C VAL A 156 -8.75 10.38 -2.55
N VAL A 157 -7.88 9.92 -3.45
CA VAL A 157 -8.24 9.25 -4.71
C VAL A 157 -7.66 7.84 -4.71
N ASP A 158 -8.53 6.84 -4.51
CA ASP A 158 -8.12 5.45 -4.51
C ASP A 158 -8.42 4.78 -5.86
N THR A 159 -7.38 4.33 -6.56
CA THR A 159 -7.50 3.66 -7.86
C THR A 159 -8.30 2.36 -7.79
N SER A 160 -8.29 1.65 -6.65
CA SER A 160 -9.11 0.44 -6.47
C SER A 160 -10.62 0.73 -6.45
N VAL A 161 -10.99 1.97 -6.10
CA VAL A 161 -12.38 2.46 -6.11
C VAL A 161 -12.73 3.07 -7.47
N VAL A 162 -11.82 3.88 -8.04
CA VAL A 162 -12.02 4.52 -9.35
C VAL A 162 -12.17 3.49 -10.48
N PHE A 163 -11.50 2.34 -10.37
CA PHE A 163 -11.58 1.23 -11.32
C PHE A 163 -12.30 0.02 -10.69
N PRO A 164 -13.65 0.03 -10.60
CA PRO A 164 -14.39 -0.93 -9.83
C PRO A 164 -14.29 -2.35 -10.38
N HIS A 165 -14.35 -3.34 -9.48
CA HIS A 165 -14.46 -4.73 -9.85
C HIS A 165 -15.86 -5.07 -10.38
N ARG A 166 -15.96 -5.96 -11.38
CA ARG A 166 -17.24 -6.33 -12.02
C ARG A 166 -18.24 -6.98 -11.07
N GLN A 167 -17.76 -7.60 -10.00
CA GLN A 167 -18.60 -8.25 -8.98
C GLN A 167 -19.01 -7.31 -7.85
N GLY A 168 -18.57 -6.05 -7.89
CA GLY A 168 -18.82 -5.07 -6.83
C GLY A 168 -18.03 -5.34 -5.54
N PRO A 169 -18.22 -4.50 -4.51
CA PRO A 169 -17.62 -4.68 -3.19
C PRO A 169 -17.98 -6.03 -2.55
N PRO A 170 -17.08 -6.63 -1.73
CA PRO A 170 -15.78 -6.12 -1.30
C PRO A 170 -14.63 -6.39 -2.28
N TYR A 171 -14.91 -6.94 -3.47
CA TYR A 171 -13.86 -7.31 -4.42
C TYR A 171 -13.22 -6.07 -5.07
N LYS A 172 -11.88 -6.05 -5.10
CA LYS A 172 -11.06 -5.02 -5.76
C LYS A 172 -10.23 -5.64 -6.88
N LYS A 173 -9.99 -4.90 -7.97
CA LYS A 173 -9.00 -5.30 -8.99
C LYS A 173 -7.61 -4.91 -8.47
N GLY A 174 -6.66 -5.84 -8.42
CA GLY A 174 -5.28 -5.51 -8.02
C GLY A 174 -4.58 -4.58 -9.02
N LEU A 175 -3.69 -3.73 -8.52
CA LEU A 175 -2.97 -2.72 -9.29
C LEU A 175 -2.33 -3.26 -10.58
N LYS A 176 -1.60 -4.38 -10.49
CA LYS A 176 -0.99 -5.03 -11.66
C LYS A 176 -1.98 -5.30 -12.80
N LYS A 177 -3.18 -5.79 -12.46
CA LYS A 177 -4.23 -6.05 -13.44
C LYS A 177 -4.77 -4.77 -14.06
N LEU A 178 -4.89 -3.70 -13.26
CA LEU A 178 -5.30 -2.38 -13.77
C LEU A 178 -4.27 -1.83 -14.75
N CYS A 179 -2.98 -1.88 -14.42
CA CYS A 179 -1.91 -1.43 -15.31
C CYS A 179 -1.89 -2.22 -16.63
N GLU A 180 -2.06 -3.55 -16.57
CA GLU A 180 -2.13 -4.38 -17.77
C GLU A 180 -3.38 -4.03 -18.62
N GLU A 181 -4.54 -3.84 -18.00
CA GLU A 181 -5.81 -3.59 -18.69
C GLU A 181 -5.90 -2.17 -19.31
N TYR A 182 -5.44 -1.14 -18.59
CA TYR A 182 -5.65 0.25 -18.99
C TYR A 182 -4.42 0.93 -19.57
N LEU A 183 -3.21 0.54 -19.12
CA LEU A 183 -1.95 1.14 -19.58
C LEU A 183 -1.18 0.22 -20.54
N GLY A 184 -1.55 -1.07 -20.65
CA GLY A 184 -0.78 -2.06 -21.39
C GLY A 184 0.60 -2.34 -20.78
N LYS A 185 0.80 -1.99 -19.50
CA LYS A 185 2.08 -2.06 -18.78
C LYS A 185 2.05 -3.22 -17.78
N LYS A 186 3.12 -4.02 -17.77
CA LYS A 186 3.35 -5.03 -16.73
C LYS A 186 4.25 -4.45 -15.66
N ILE A 187 3.75 -4.38 -14.43
CA ILE A 187 4.50 -3.98 -13.24
C ILE A 187 4.83 -5.20 -12.37
N ARG A 188 5.75 -5.04 -11.41
CA ARG A 188 6.17 -6.07 -10.46
C ARG A 188 6.67 -7.32 -11.18
N VAL A 189 7.57 -7.12 -12.15
CA VAL A 189 8.10 -8.17 -13.03
C VAL A 189 9.43 -8.74 -12.52
N ASN A 190 9.91 -8.25 -11.37
CA ASN A 190 11.23 -8.59 -10.84
C ASN A 190 11.34 -10.08 -10.47
N PRO A 191 12.38 -10.80 -10.96
CA PRO A 191 12.57 -12.23 -10.66
C PRO A 191 12.89 -12.51 -9.18
N GLY A 192 13.38 -11.49 -8.45
CA GLY A 192 13.76 -11.59 -7.04
C GLY A 192 12.60 -11.55 -6.04
N GLY A 193 11.36 -11.30 -6.51
CA GLY A 193 10.20 -11.07 -5.66
C GLY A 193 10.16 -9.66 -5.06
N GLY A 194 9.08 -9.34 -4.34
CA GLY A 194 8.85 -8.02 -3.74
C GLY A 194 8.20 -7.03 -4.69
N HIS A 195 7.42 -6.11 -4.12
CA HIS A 195 6.94 -4.91 -4.80
C HIS A 195 8.03 -3.83 -4.75
N ASP A 196 7.90 -2.88 -5.67
CA ASP A 196 8.67 -1.65 -5.64
C ASP A 196 7.66 -0.52 -5.45
N SER A 197 7.57 -0.03 -4.22
CA SER A 197 6.72 1.10 -3.84
C SER A 197 6.84 2.31 -4.76
N ARG A 198 8.00 2.59 -5.37
CA ARG A 198 8.11 3.67 -6.36
C ARG A 198 7.40 3.32 -7.66
N GLU A 199 7.56 2.09 -8.16
CA GLU A 199 6.86 1.59 -9.35
C GLU A 199 5.35 1.64 -9.13
N ASP A 200 4.89 1.21 -7.96
CA ASP A 200 3.48 1.13 -7.60
C ASP A 200 2.85 2.52 -7.42
N ALA A 201 3.50 3.43 -6.69
CA ALA A 201 3.04 4.80 -6.55
C ALA A 201 2.98 5.51 -7.93
N SER A 202 4.00 5.34 -8.76
CA SER A 202 4.02 5.89 -10.12
C SER A 202 2.90 5.32 -11.00
N ALA A 203 2.66 4.01 -10.91
CA ALA A 203 1.62 3.34 -11.67
C ALA A 203 0.21 3.83 -11.29
N CYS A 204 -0.03 4.13 -10.02
CA CYS A 204 -1.29 4.73 -9.57
C CYS A 204 -1.50 6.12 -10.18
N MET A 205 -0.47 6.97 -10.19
CA MET A 205 -0.52 8.30 -10.80
C MET A 205 -0.77 8.20 -12.31
N GLU A 206 -0.08 7.30 -13.01
CA GLU A 206 -0.29 7.03 -14.44
C GLU A 206 -1.73 6.59 -14.74
N LEU A 207 -2.31 5.70 -13.93
CA LEU A 207 -3.70 5.26 -14.07
C LEU A 207 -4.69 6.41 -13.94
N MET A 208 -4.48 7.32 -13.00
CA MET A 208 -5.35 8.49 -12.84
C MET A 208 -5.17 9.51 -13.96
N LYS A 209 -3.93 9.77 -14.41
CA LYS A 209 -3.67 10.58 -15.61
C LYS A 209 -4.38 9.99 -16.83
N TYR A 210 -4.36 8.67 -17.01
CA TYR A 210 -5.13 7.99 -18.05
C TYR A 210 -6.64 8.22 -17.88
N ARG A 211 -7.17 8.06 -16.66
CA ARG A 211 -8.60 8.21 -16.38
C ARG A 211 -9.09 9.62 -16.70
N VAL A 212 -8.38 10.65 -16.28
CA VAL A 212 -8.71 12.06 -16.53
C VAL A 212 -8.74 12.34 -18.03
N LYS A 213 -7.69 11.94 -18.78
CA LYS A 213 -7.61 12.12 -20.24
C LYS A 213 -8.73 11.43 -21.03
N LYS A 214 -9.38 10.40 -20.47
CA LYS A 214 -10.48 9.67 -21.11
C LYS A 214 -11.87 10.16 -20.66
N CYS A 215 -11.95 10.95 -19.60
CA CYS A 215 -13.20 11.57 -19.13
C CYS A 215 -13.43 12.96 -19.76
N CYS A 216 -12.36 13.62 -20.21
CA CYS A 216 -12.42 14.80 -21.08
C CYS A 216 -12.64 14.40 -22.55
#